data_AF-A0A1H9UXR2-F1
#
_entry.id   AF-A0A1H9UXR2-F1
#
_cell.length_a   1.000
_cell.length_b   1.000
_cell.length_c   1.000
_cell.angle_alpha   90.00
_cell.angle_beta   90.00
_cell.angle_gamma   90.00
#
_symmetry.space_group_name_H-M   'P 1'
#
loop_
_entity.id
_entity.type
_entity.pdbx_description
1 polymer ?
#
loop_
_entity_poly.entity_id
_entity_poly.type
_entity_poly.pdbx_seq_one_letter_code
_entity_poly.pdbx_strand_id
1 'polypeptide(L)'
;MISEQLETEFSIGKNHSYDDIKKVYSIWICMNTPEDIANSITEFKMTKNSIYGTFNREVRYDLQSVIIVCLGKNPLQTDNDFLGALETIFTEDFDSATKKKRLKENFNFELDNEIDGRLMDMCNLSQGIREEGIDIGIDIGVNKTLFMLVDEKTYTLEQAYQKTSLSPEEFNKAYAEWLENNNKSQQ
;
A
#
# COMPACT_ATOMS: atom_id res chain seq x y z
N MET A 1 -9.47 18.80 -15.31
CA MET A 1 -8.89 17.53 -14.81
C MET A 1 -9.16 16.41 -15.80
N ILE A 2 -8.90 16.64 -17.08
CA ILE A 2 -8.82 15.64 -18.14
C ILE A 2 -7.78 16.25 -19.10
N SER A 3 -6.61 15.64 -19.16
CA SER A 3 -5.46 16.08 -19.98
C SER A 3 -4.86 14.84 -20.61
N GLU A 4 -4.38 14.97 -21.85
CA GLU A 4 -3.83 13.87 -22.63
C GLU A 4 -2.38 13.60 -22.20
N GLN A 5 -2.20 12.58 -21.33
CA GLN A 5 -0.96 11.82 -20.96
C GLN A 5 -1.29 11.02 -19.68
N LEU A 6 -0.76 9.83 -19.36
CA LEU A 6 0.00 8.76 -20.01
C LEU A 6 -0.72 7.47 -19.49
N GLU A 7 -1.26 6.50 -20.25
CA GLU A 7 -0.99 5.98 -21.61
C GLU A 7 -2.30 5.82 -22.44
N THR A 8 -2.57 6.65 -23.46
CA THR A 8 -3.64 7.69 -23.47
C THR A 8 -4.88 7.26 -24.26
N GLU A 9 -6.08 7.82 -24.03
CA GLU A 9 -7.09 7.92 -25.11
C GLU A 9 -7.87 9.26 -25.11
N PHE A 10 -7.55 10.13 -26.07
CA PHE A 10 -8.35 11.25 -26.54
C PHE A 10 -8.40 11.20 -28.07
N SER A 11 -9.41 10.56 -28.66
CA SER A 11 -9.53 10.47 -30.12
C SER A 11 -10.63 11.40 -30.59
N ILE A 12 -10.26 12.63 -30.89
CA ILE A 12 -11.15 13.63 -31.48
C ILE A 12 -11.75 13.05 -32.78
N GLY A 13 -13.06 12.84 -32.80
CA GLY A 13 -13.80 12.54 -34.03
C GLY A 13 -13.66 13.69 -35.04
N LYS A 14 -14.11 13.50 -36.29
CA LYS A 14 -13.92 14.45 -37.43
C LYS A 14 -14.17 15.94 -37.13
N ASN A 15 -14.89 16.28 -36.05
CA ASN A 15 -15.36 17.63 -35.74
C ASN A 15 -14.83 18.27 -34.44
N HIS A 16 -13.88 17.68 -33.70
CA HIS A 16 -13.28 18.34 -32.50
C HIS A 16 -14.32 18.81 -31.47
N SER A 17 -15.38 18.02 -31.21
CA SER A 17 -16.42 18.39 -30.25
C SER A 17 -16.14 17.84 -28.85
N TYR A 18 -16.45 18.64 -27.83
CA TYR A 18 -16.46 18.23 -26.42
C TYR A 18 -17.45 17.09 -26.14
N ASP A 19 -18.44 16.90 -27.03
CA ASP A 19 -19.41 15.82 -26.98
C ASP A 19 -18.82 14.43 -27.29
N ASP A 20 -17.58 14.35 -27.77
CA ASP A 20 -16.91 13.07 -28.08
C ASP A 20 -16.12 12.50 -26.88
N ILE A 21 -16.04 13.22 -25.75
CA ILE A 21 -15.26 12.82 -24.57
C ILE A 21 -15.89 11.60 -23.88
N LYS A 22 -15.10 10.54 -23.68
CA LYS A 22 -15.49 9.33 -22.95
C LYS A 22 -15.57 9.58 -21.44
N LYS A 23 -16.46 8.87 -20.74
CA LYS A 23 -16.54 8.90 -19.29
C LYS A 23 -15.34 8.19 -18.67
N VAL A 24 -14.72 8.82 -17.68
CA VAL A 24 -13.55 8.32 -16.96
C VAL A 24 -13.94 7.97 -15.52
N TYR A 25 -13.54 6.78 -15.08
CA TYR A 25 -13.63 6.35 -13.69
C TYR A 25 -12.23 6.29 -13.09
N SER A 26 -12.05 6.86 -11.90
CA SER A 26 -10.85 6.70 -11.09
C SER A 26 -11.21 5.88 -9.87
N ILE A 27 -10.61 4.68 -9.73
CA ILE A 27 -10.90 3.77 -8.62
C ILE A 27 -9.71 3.77 -7.67
N TRP A 28 -9.96 4.08 -6.40
CA TRP A 28 -8.96 4.14 -5.34
C TRP A 28 -9.25 3.03 -4.35
N ILE A 29 -8.32 2.11 -4.18
CA ILE A 29 -8.43 1.02 -3.21
C ILE A 29 -7.63 1.42 -1.97
N CYS A 30 -8.33 1.64 -0.86
CA CYS A 30 -7.75 1.95 0.44
C CYS A 30 -7.72 0.67 1.29
N MET A 31 -6.51 0.18 1.56
CA MET A 31 -6.28 -0.97 2.44
C MET A 31 -6.19 -0.52 3.90
N ASN A 32 -6.53 -1.40 4.85
CA ASN A 32 -6.38 -1.17 6.29
C ASN A 32 -7.11 0.08 6.82
N THR A 33 -8.34 0.31 6.35
CA THR A 33 -9.08 1.51 6.73
C THR A 33 -9.59 1.46 8.19
N PRO A 34 -9.78 2.62 8.85
CA PRO A 34 -10.47 2.72 10.13
C PRO A 34 -11.87 2.08 10.12
N GLU A 35 -12.30 1.54 11.26
CA GLU A 35 -13.57 0.78 11.36
C GLU A 35 -14.81 1.61 10.97
N ASP A 36 -14.79 2.93 11.17
CA ASP A 36 -15.90 3.82 10.86
C ASP A 36 -16.14 4.00 9.35
N ILE A 37 -15.14 3.72 8.51
CA ILE A 37 -15.22 3.82 7.05
C ILE A 37 -14.92 2.50 6.33
N ALA A 38 -14.59 1.44 7.07
CA ALA A 38 -14.29 0.13 6.52
C ALA A 38 -15.49 -0.48 5.77
N ASN A 39 -15.18 -1.37 4.83
CA ASN A 39 -16.16 -2.12 4.04
C ASN A 39 -17.13 -1.20 3.27
N SER A 40 -16.65 -0.07 2.76
CA SER A 40 -17.48 0.93 2.07
C SER A 40 -17.00 1.21 0.67
N ILE A 41 -17.95 1.51 -0.22
CA ILE A 41 -17.71 1.97 -1.58
C ILE A 41 -18.42 3.30 -1.74
N THR A 42 -17.65 4.37 -1.95
CA THR A 42 -18.17 5.73 -2.05
C THR A 42 -17.88 6.31 -3.43
N GLU A 43 -18.93 6.74 -4.13
CA GLU A 43 -18.81 7.44 -5.41
C GLU A 43 -18.84 8.96 -5.20
N PHE A 44 -17.81 9.64 -5.69
CA PHE A 44 -17.78 11.08 -5.90
C PHE A 44 -17.99 11.38 -7.38
N LYS A 45 -19.18 11.88 -7.71
CA LYS A 45 -19.56 12.23 -9.09
C LYS A 45 -19.94 13.69 -9.24
N MET A 46 -19.75 14.21 -10.45
CA MET A 46 -20.24 15.52 -10.82
C MET A 46 -21.73 15.47 -11.14
N THR A 47 -22.51 16.36 -10.50
CA THR A 47 -23.93 16.55 -10.81
C THR A 47 -24.21 18.02 -11.08
N LYS A 48 -25.06 18.30 -12.07
CA LYS A 48 -25.47 19.66 -12.40
C LYS A 48 -26.56 20.10 -11.44
N ASN A 49 -26.35 21.24 -10.78
CA ASN A 49 -27.36 21.92 -9.97
C ASN A 49 -27.46 23.40 -10.41
N SER A 50 -28.64 23.85 -10.83
CA SER A 50 -28.86 25.23 -11.28
C SER A 50 -29.29 26.11 -10.11
N ILE A 51 -28.38 26.95 -9.61
CA ILE A 51 -28.60 27.81 -8.42
C ILE A 51 -29.33 29.11 -8.79
N TYR A 52 -29.16 29.62 -10.02
CA TYR A 52 -29.86 30.82 -10.51
C TYR A 52 -30.12 30.73 -12.02
N GLY A 53 -31.34 31.09 -12.44
CA GLY A 53 -31.79 30.99 -13.81
C GLY A 53 -32.04 29.56 -14.28
N THR A 54 -32.49 29.42 -15.53
CA THR A 54 -32.82 28.12 -16.13
C THR A 54 -31.81 27.79 -17.23
N PHE A 55 -31.06 26.71 -17.04
CA PHE A 55 -30.16 26.18 -18.05
C PHE A 55 -30.65 24.79 -18.47
N ASN A 56 -31.41 24.70 -19.56
CA ASN A 56 -32.13 23.48 -19.98
C ASN A 56 -31.34 22.55 -20.91
N ARG A 57 -30.07 22.82 -21.21
CA ARG A 57 -29.28 21.90 -22.05
C ARG A 57 -28.95 20.64 -21.25
N GLU A 58 -29.35 19.50 -21.81
CA GLU A 58 -28.88 18.18 -21.43
C GLU A 58 -27.52 17.96 -22.10
N VAL A 59 -26.46 18.01 -21.30
CA VAL A 59 -25.09 17.72 -21.72
C VAL A 59 -24.56 16.68 -20.73
N ARG A 60 -23.62 15.84 -21.16
CA ARG A 60 -22.95 14.88 -20.28
C ARG A 60 -21.99 15.62 -19.34
N TYR A 61 -22.43 15.89 -18.12
CA TYR A 61 -21.60 16.55 -17.08
C TYR A 61 -20.86 15.55 -16.19
N ASP A 62 -21.30 14.29 -16.17
CA ASP A 62 -20.76 13.20 -15.38
C ASP A 62 -19.59 12.49 -16.09
N LEU A 63 -18.73 13.27 -16.76
CA LEU A 63 -17.59 12.73 -17.51
C LEU A 63 -16.47 12.18 -16.61
N GLN A 64 -16.47 12.54 -15.34
CA GLN A 64 -15.52 12.07 -14.34
C GLN A 64 -16.27 11.55 -13.12
N SER A 65 -15.89 10.36 -12.64
CA SER A 65 -16.31 9.82 -11.37
C SER A 65 -15.11 9.24 -10.63
N VAL A 66 -15.05 9.45 -9.31
CA VAL A 66 -14.05 8.85 -8.41
C VAL A 66 -14.77 7.86 -7.51
N ILE A 67 -14.31 6.62 -7.48
CA ILE A 67 -14.83 5.57 -6.61
C ILE A 67 -13.74 5.26 -5.60
N ILE A 68 -14.05 5.47 -4.31
CA ILE A 68 -13.18 5.08 -3.21
C ILE A 68 -13.71 3.78 -2.63
N VAL A 69 -12.88 2.75 -2.61
CA VAL A 69 -13.15 1.42 -2.06
C VAL A 69 -12.31 1.27 -0.79
N CYS A 70 -12.96 1.32 0.36
CA CYS A 70 -12.33 1.17 1.67
C CYS A 70 -12.47 -0.28 2.15
N LEU A 71 -11.34 -0.99 2.19
CA LEU A 71 -11.28 -2.37 2.65
C LEU A 71 -11.07 -2.42 4.17
N GLY A 72 -11.81 -3.32 4.82
CA GLY A 72 -11.61 -3.64 6.22
C GLY A 72 -10.33 -4.42 6.47
N LYS A 73 -10.10 -4.75 7.74
CA LYS A 73 -8.94 -5.56 8.17
C LYS A 73 -9.22 -7.05 8.11
N ASN A 74 -10.49 -7.46 8.06
CA ASN A 74 -10.87 -8.85 8.15
C ASN A 74 -11.88 -9.25 7.05
N PRO A 75 -11.47 -10.11 6.09
CA PRO A 75 -12.31 -10.55 4.97
C PRO A 75 -13.60 -11.29 5.35
N LEU A 76 -13.79 -11.61 6.63
CA LEU A 76 -14.98 -12.28 7.16
C LEU A 76 -16.00 -11.32 7.79
N GLN A 77 -15.73 -10.01 7.81
CA GLN A 77 -16.59 -9.02 8.47
C GLN A 77 -17.52 -8.28 7.50
N THR A 78 -17.40 -8.53 6.19
CA THR A 78 -18.22 -7.90 5.17
C THR A 78 -19.16 -8.92 4.52
N ASP A 79 -20.43 -8.56 4.41
CA ASP A 79 -21.44 -9.35 3.66
C ASP A 79 -21.35 -9.10 2.15
N ASN A 80 -20.44 -8.24 1.70
CA ASN A 80 -20.25 -7.90 0.29
C ASN A 80 -19.17 -8.77 -0.33
N ASP A 81 -19.56 -9.64 -1.27
CA ASP A 81 -18.65 -10.58 -1.94
C ASP A 81 -17.45 -9.92 -2.63
N PHE A 82 -17.66 -8.75 -3.26
CA PHE A 82 -16.58 -8.03 -3.93
C PHE A 82 -15.56 -7.50 -2.93
N LEU A 83 -16.03 -6.88 -1.84
CA LEU A 83 -15.14 -6.38 -0.78
C LEU A 83 -14.43 -7.54 -0.08
N GLY A 84 -15.13 -8.62 0.24
CA GLY A 84 -14.55 -9.81 0.87
C GLY A 84 -13.50 -10.49 -0.01
N ALA A 85 -13.71 -10.52 -1.33
CA ALA A 85 -12.72 -11.02 -2.29
C ALA A 85 -11.47 -10.12 -2.31
N LEU A 86 -11.64 -8.79 -2.39
CA LEU A 86 -10.51 -7.86 -2.35
C LEU A 86 -9.75 -7.93 -1.02
N GLU A 87 -10.45 -7.98 0.12
CA GLU A 87 -9.85 -8.17 1.44
C GLU A 87 -9.08 -9.49 1.53
N THR A 88 -9.60 -10.56 0.92
CA THR A 88 -8.90 -11.85 0.83
C THR A 88 -7.63 -11.76 -0.04
N ILE A 89 -7.66 -11.00 -1.14
CA ILE A 89 -6.50 -10.81 -2.01
C ILE A 89 -5.40 -10.02 -1.28
N PHE A 90 -5.78 -8.92 -0.62
CA PHE A 90 -4.82 -7.95 -0.08
C PHE A 90 -4.40 -8.20 1.37
N THR A 91 -5.08 -9.06 2.13
CA THR A 91 -4.64 -9.38 3.50
C THR A 91 -3.25 -10.05 3.52
N GLU A 92 -2.45 -9.70 4.51
CA GLU A 92 -1.14 -10.34 4.76
C GLU A 92 -1.28 -11.64 5.56
N ASP A 93 -2.44 -11.90 6.15
CA ASP A 93 -2.64 -13.03 7.07
C ASP A 93 -2.72 -14.39 6.36
N PHE A 94 -2.95 -14.40 5.05
CA PHE A 94 -3.16 -15.62 4.28
C PHE A 94 -2.07 -15.82 3.23
N ASP A 95 -1.56 -17.05 3.15
CA ASP A 95 -0.69 -17.45 2.06
C ASP A 95 -1.44 -17.53 0.72
N SER A 96 -0.70 -17.60 -0.38
CA SER A 96 -1.26 -17.67 -1.73
C SER A 96 -2.25 -18.84 -1.88
N ALA A 97 -1.95 -20.01 -1.32
CA ALA A 97 -2.81 -21.19 -1.42
C ALA A 97 -4.16 -20.98 -0.71
N THR A 98 -4.14 -20.39 0.47
CA THR A 98 -5.32 -20.07 1.27
C THR A 98 -6.17 -19.00 0.60
N LYS A 99 -5.54 -17.97 0.03
CA LYS A 99 -6.24 -16.95 -0.77
C LYS A 99 -6.96 -17.57 -1.96
N LYS A 100 -6.28 -18.41 -2.76
CA LYS A 100 -6.87 -19.12 -3.91
C LYS A 100 -8.10 -19.94 -3.48
N LYS A 101 -7.95 -20.72 -2.40
CA LYS A 101 -9.03 -21.55 -1.87
C LYS A 101 -10.25 -20.70 -1.48
N ARG A 102 -10.05 -19.64 -0.70
CA ARG A 102 -11.14 -18.76 -0.26
C ARG A 102 -11.80 -18.00 -1.41
N LEU A 103 -11.01 -17.51 -2.37
CA LEU A 103 -11.54 -16.85 -3.57
C LEU A 103 -12.50 -17.75 -4.34
N LYS A 104 -12.13 -19.02 -4.50
CA LYS A 104 -12.97 -20.02 -5.16
C LYS A 104 -14.19 -20.41 -4.33
N GLU A 105 -14.00 -20.77 -3.06
CA GLU A 105 -15.06 -21.35 -2.22
C GLU A 105 -16.08 -20.32 -1.75
N ASN A 106 -15.63 -19.12 -1.37
CA ASN A 106 -16.49 -18.12 -0.73
C ASN A 106 -17.06 -17.10 -1.72
N PHE A 107 -16.33 -16.79 -2.79
CA PHE A 107 -16.68 -15.71 -3.71
C PHE A 107 -16.91 -16.20 -5.16
N ASN A 108 -16.80 -17.52 -5.38
CA ASN A 108 -16.91 -18.14 -6.69
C ASN A 108 -16.02 -17.47 -7.76
N PHE A 109 -14.86 -16.96 -7.32
CA PHE A 109 -13.89 -16.28 -8.15
C PHE A 109 -12.85 -17.29 -8.65
N GLU A 110 -12.99 -17.70 -9.91
CA GLU A 110 -12.03 -18.60 -10.54
C GLU A 110 -10.81 -17.82 -11.04
N LEU A 111 -9.64 -18.19 -10.51
CA LEU A 111 -8.37 -17.63 -10.94
C LEU A 111 -7.92 -18.34 -12.21
N ASP A 112 -7.65 -17.56 -13.26
CA ASP A 112 -6.89 -18.04 -14.40
C ASP A 112 -5.39 -18.12 -14.05
N ASN A 113 -4.59 -18.76 -14.91
CA ASN A 113 -3.15 -18.94 -14.68
C ASN A 113 -2.38 -17.61 -14.55
N GLU A 114 -2.87 -16.52 -15.16
CA GLU A 114 -2.19 -15.22 -15.15
C GLU A 114 -2.44 -14.51 -13.82
N ILE A 115 -3.69 -14.45 -13.38
CA ILE A 115 -4.07 -13.86 -12.08
C ILE A 115 -3.47 -14.71 -10.95
N ASP A 116 -3.45 -16.02 -11.10
CA ASP A 116 -2.85 -16.94 -10.13
C ASP A 116 -1.35 -16.71 -9.94
N GLY A 117 -0.62 -16.51 -11.05
CA GLY A 117 0.79 -16.14 -11.06
C GLY A 117 1.04 -14.81 -10.35
N ARG A 118 0.25 -13.77 -10.70
CA ARG A 118 0.36 -12.44 -10.06
C ARG A 118 0.09 -12.49 -8.56
N LEU A 119 -0.91 -13.26 -8.13
CA LEU A 119 -1.24 -13.42 -6.71
C LEU A 119 -0.07 -14.07 -5.95
N MET A 120 0.60 -15.05 -6.56
CA MET A 120 1.76 -15.70 -5.99
C MET A 120 2.96 -14.75 -5.91
N ASP A 121 3.24 -13.99 -6.97
CA ASP A 121 4.33 -13.01 -7.02
C ASP A 121 4.19 -11.93 -5.94
N MET A 122 2.98 -11.40 -5.76
CA MET A 122 2.68 -10.41 -4.72
C MET A 122 2.95 -10.96 -3.31
N CYS A 123 2.48 -12.19 -3.02
CA CYS A 123 2.68 -12.81 -1.72
C CYS A 123 4.18 -13.02 -1.45
N ASN A 124 4.91 -13.59 -2.41
CA ASN A 124 6.33 -13.87 -2.28
C ASN A 124 7.17 -12.59 -2.11
N LEU A 125 6.87 -11.53 -2.88
CA LEU A 125 7.58 -10.26 -2.79
C LEU A 125 7.37 -9.60 -1.42
N SER A 126 6.12 -9.57 -0.94
CA SER A 126 5.81 -8.99 0.37
C SER A 126 6.51 -9.74 1.52
N GLN A 127 6.59 -11.07 1.43
CA GLN A 127 7.28 -11.89 2.41
C GLN A 127 8.79 -11.64 2.39
N GLY A 128 9.41 -11.59 1.21
CA GLY A 128 10.84 -11.32 1.08
C GLY A 128 11.25 -9.96 1.67
N ILE A 129 10.49 -8.89 1.38
CA ILE A 129 10.73 -7.55 1.96
C ILE A 129 10.57 -7.57 3.48
N ARG A 130 9.57 -8.29 4.00
CA ARG A 130 9.33 -8.40 5.44
C ARG A 130 10.45 -9.13 6.15
N GLU A 131 10.90 -10.26 5.60
CA GLU A 131 12.01 -11.04 6.14
C GLU A 131 13.30 -10.22 6.17
N GLU A 132 13.65 -9.56 5.06
CA GLU A 132 14.81 -8.66 4.98
C GLU A 132 14.71 -7.50 6.00
N GLY A 133 13.53 -6.89 6.13
CA GLY A 133 13.30 -5.83 7.11
C GLY A 133 13.45 -6.29 8.56
N ILE A 134 13.05 -7.52 8.88
CA ILE A 134 13.23 -8.10 10.21
C ILE A 134 14.71 -8.34 10.49
N ASP A 135 15.44 -8.92 9.54
CA ASP A 135 16.87 -9.20 9.68
C ASP A 135 17.67 -7.91 9.90
N ILE A 136 17.40 -6.88 9.09
CA ILE A 136 17.98 -5.54 9.26
C ILE A 136 17.63 -4.97 10.64
N GLY A 137 16.36 -5.10 11.07
CA GLY A 137 15.91 -4.60 12.36
C GLY A 137 16.60 -5.27 13.55
N ILE A 138 16.81 -6.59 13.48
CA ILE A 138 17.53 -7.37 14.49
C ILE A 138 18.99 -6.91 14.55
N ASP A 139 19.67 -6.81 13.40
CA ASP A 139 21.07 -6.38 13.34
C ASP A 139 21.25 -4.96 13.92
N ILE A 140 20.35 -4.03 13.58
CA ILE A 140 20.35 -2.68 14.17
C ILE A 140 20.16 -2.75 15.69
N GLY A 141 19.23 -3.57 16.17
CA GLY A 141 18.95 -3.73 17.60
C GLY A 141 20.13 -4.32 18.39
N VAL A 142 20.77 -5.35 17.85
CA VAL A 142 21.98 -5.97 18.41
C VAL A 142 23.09 -4.93 18.50
N ASN A 143 23.37 -4.22 17.41
CA ASN A 143 24.43 -3.23 17.38
C ASN A 143 24.19 -2.07 18.35
N LYS A 144 22.98 -1.53 18.41
CA LYS A 144 22.62 -0.49 19.40
C LYS A 144 22.81 -0.96 20.84
N THR A 145 22.46 -2.22 21.13
CA THR A 145 22.66 -2.80 22.47
C THR A 145 24.16 -2.90 22.79
N LEU A 146 24.97 -3.37 21.84
CA LEU A 146 26.43 -3.43 22.00
C LEU A 146 27.04 -2.03 22.21
N PHE A 147 26.58 -1.01 21.48
CA PHE A 147 27.01 0.38 21.69
C PHE A 147 26.75 0.86 23.11
N MET A 148 25.54 0.63 23.64
CA MET A 148 25.19 1.00 25.02
C MET A 148 26.09 0.29 26.05
N LEU A 149 26.30 -1.02 25.91
CA LEU A 149 27.12 -1.78 26.84
C LEU A 149 28.60 -1.37 26.81
N VAL A 150 29.12 -1.01 25.64
CA VAL A 150 30.48 -0.47 25.48
C VAL A 150 30.58 0.92 26.12
N ASP A 151 29.60 1.79 25.93
CA ASP A 151 29.57 3.14 26.51
C ASP A 151 29.48 3.11 28.05
N GLU A 152 28.65 2.21 28.59
CA GLU A 152 28.55 1.93 30.02
C GLU A 152 29.80 1.23 30.61
N LYS A 153 30.77 0.89 29.76
CA LYS A 153 32.01 0.17 30.11
C LYS A 153 31.76 -1.19 30.75
N THR A 154 30.60 -1.79 30.49
CA THR A 154 30.25 -3.14 30.92
C THR A 154 30.69 -4.20 29.89
N TYR A 155 31.00 -3.77 28.67
CA TYR A 155 31.57 -4.56 27.58
C TYR A 155 32.85 -3.93 27.02
N THR A 156 33.78 -4.75 26.54
CA THR A 156 34.92 -4.26 25.75
C THR A 156 34.58 -4.23 24.25
N LEU A 157 35.30 -3.39 23.49
CA LEU A 157 35.17 -3.35 22.03
C LEU A 157 35.48 -4.70 21.38
N GLU A 158 36.50 -5.41 21.88
CA GLU A 158 36.84 -6.76 21.39
C GLU A 158 35.70 -7.75 21.59
N GLN A 159 34.99 -7.69 22.73
CA GLN A 159 33.82 -8.52 22.98
C GLN A 159 32.64 -8.16 22.06
N ALA A 160 32.46 -6.87 21.77
CA ALA A 160 31.43 -6.40 20.85
C ALA A 160 31.68 -6.87 19.41
N TYR A 161 32.92 -6.83 18.93
CA TYR A 161 33.28 -7.30 17.58
C TYR A 161 32.98 -8.79 17.37
N GLN A 162 33.04 -9.61 18.42
CA GLN A 162 32.72 -11.03 18.32
C GLN A 162 31.20 -11.32 18.25
N LYS A 163 30.36 -10.31 18.47
CA LYS A 163 28.90 -10.44 18.56
C LYS A 163 28.14 -9.67 17.50
N THR A 164 28.80 -8.72 16.84
CA THR A 164 28.23 -7.95 15.73
C THR A 164 28.43 -8.66 14.40
N SER A 165 27.49 -8.45 13.49
CA SER A 165 27.57 -8.81 12.06
C SER A 165 28.50 -7.86 11.27
N LEU A 166 28.89 -6.72 11.85
CA LEU A 166 29.72 -5.68 11.23
C LEU A 166 31.22 -5.98 11.35
N SER A 167 32.02 -5.49 10.40
CA SER A 167 33.47 -5.44 10.58
C SER A 167 33.86 -4.45 11.69
N PRO A 168 35.05 -4.59 12.31
CA PRO A 168 35.49 -3.65 13.35
C PRO A 168 35.51 -2.18 12.90
N GLU A 169 35.86 -1.91 11.65
CA GLU A 169 35.87 -0.54 11.10
C GLU A 169 34.45 0.04 11.00
N GLU A 170 33.51 -0.74 10.46
CA GLU A 170 32.11 -0.34 10.32
C GLU A 170 31.44 -0.17 11.68
N PHE A 171 31.71 -1.07 12.62
CA PHE A 171 31.20 -0.97 13.98
C PHE A 171 31.68 0.32 14.66
N ASN A 172 32.98 0.63 14.58
CA ASN A 172 33.52 1.85 15.18
C ASN A 172 32.94 3.12 14.56
N LYS A 173 32.75 3.13 13.24
CA LYS A 173 32.11 4.24 12.55
C LYS A 173 30.66 4.43 13.03
N ALA A 174 29.87 3.36 13.03
CA ALA A 174 28.48 3.41 13.48
C ALA A 174 28.35 3.77 14.97
N TYR A 175 29.29 3.31 15.80
CA TYR A 175 29.36 3.67 17.22
C TYR A 175 29.66 5.16 17.44
N ALA A 176 30.61 5.72 16.68
CA ALA A 176 30.92 7.15 16.74
C ALA A 176 29.71 8.02 16.32
N GLU A 177 29.03 7.65 15.23
CA GLU A 177 27.79 8.32 14.79
C GLU A 177 26.68 8.22 15.84
N TRP A 178 26.55 7.06 16.51
CA TRP A 178 25.61 6.88 17.61
C TRP A 178 25.93 7.77 18.82
N LEU A 179 27.20 7.91 19.21
CA LEU A 179 27.62 8.81 20.29
C LEU A 179 27.32 10.28 19.95
N GLU A 180 27.57 10.72 18.72
CA GLU A 180 27.27 12.09 18.29
C GLU A 180 25.78 12.43 18.39
N ASN A 181 24.91 11.49 18.02
CA ASN A 181 23.46 11.68 18.05
C ASN A 181 22.89 11.71 19.49
N ASN A 182 23.44 10.91 20.40
CA ASN A 182 23.03 10.91 21.81
C ASN A 182 23.55 12.14 22.57
N ASN A 183 24.73 12.67 22.22
CA ASN A 183 25.24 13.89 22.84
C ASN A 183 24.49 15.15 22.41
N LYS A 184 23.95 15.19 21.18
CA LYS A 184 23.11 16.31 20.69
C LYS A 184 21.73 16.38 21.32
N SER A 185 21.22 15.28 21.87
CA SER A 185 19.89 15.21 22.49
C SER A 185 19.87 15.61 23.97
N GLN A 186 21.04 15.95 24.54
CA GLN A 186 21.20 16.46 25.90
C GLN A 186 21.48 17.98 25.97
N GLN A 187 21.46 18.70 24.84
CA GLN A 187 21.51 20.17 24.74
C GLN A 187 20.14 20.74 24.36
#